data_AF-A0A8K0K170-F1
#
_entry.id   AF-A0A8K0K170-F1
#
_cell.length_a   1.000
_cell.length_b   1.000
_cell.length_c   1.000
_cell.angle_alpha   90.00
_cell.angle_beta   90.00
_cell.angle_gamma   90.00
#
_symmetry.space_group_name_H-M   'P 1'
#
loop_
_entity.id
_entity.type
_entity.pdbx_description
1 polymer ?
#
loop_
_entity_poly.entity_id
_entity_poly.type
_entity_poly.pdbx_seq_one_letter_code
_entity_poly.pdbx_strand_id
1 'polypeptide(L)'
;MKPSRLIDHSRKAHPDKTEKTITFFQSLRDRVQTRSTLSSMLCNASKHITDGLRASYNISLLIAKSGKPHTMNEYQRNIGRRELYQFPSLLKLEEQAGISDDDLRVFCDHLATLHKNMTQRFEDLLLLEIPDWVINPFVDIEEVGVLEKEFIGLQNDVELKPKFKINYQEFWLQKEVSDHYPALWMQEWETSELV
;
A
#
# COMPACT_ATOMS: atom_id res chain seq x y z
N MET A 1 12.72 -35.30 -13.64
CA MET A 1 12.74 -35.54 -15.10
C MET A 1 13.24 -36.97 -15.34
N LYS A 2 12.68 -37.73 -16.29
CA LYS A 2 13.14 -39.11 -16.57
C LYS A 2 14.57 -39.11 -17.19
N PRO A 3 15.45 -40.07 -16.88
CA PRO A 3 16.84 -40.09 -17.37
C PRO A 3 16.99 -40.02 -18.88
N SER A 4 16.11 -40.72 -19.62
CA SER A 4 16.11 -40.69 -21.10
C SER A 4 15.82 -39.30 -21.66
N ARG A 5 14.87 -38.58 -21.06
CA ARG A 5 14.53 -37.20 -21.46
C ARG A 5 15.63 -36.20 -21.13
N LEU A 6 16.44 -36.48 -20.11
CA LEU A 6 17.59 -35.64 -19.74
C LEU A 6 18.71 -35.75 -20.77
N ILE A 7 18.97 -36.95 -21.28
CA ILE A 7 19.99 -37.17 -22.31
C ILE A 7 19.59 -36.46 -23.61
N ASP A 8 18.34 -36.61 -24.05
CA ASP A 8 17.84 -35.95 -25.27
C ASP A 8 17.82 -34.43 -25.13
N HIS A 9 17.41 -33.91 -23.98
CA HIS A 9 17.47 -32.47 -23.70
C HIS A 9 18.91 -31.94 -23.76
N SER A 10 19.86 -32.63 -23.12
CA SER A 10 21.26 -32.23 -23.15
C SER A 10 21.85 -32.25 -24.56
N ARG A 11 21.54 -33.27 -25.38
CA ARG A 11 21.99 -33.34 -26.78
C ARG A 11 21.42 -32.23 -27.65
N LYS A 12 20.15 -31.85 -27.43
CA LYS A 12 19.46 -30.86 -28.26
C LYS A 12 19.75 -29.42 -27.83
N ALA A 13 19.80 -29.14 -26.54
CA ALA A 13 19.96 -27.78 -26.01
C ALA A 13 21.41 -27.41 -25.71
N HIS A 14 22.26 -28.40 -25.38
CA HIS A 14 23.65 -28.19 -24.96
C HIS A 14 24.59 -29.25 -25.57
N PRO A 15 24.70 -29.32 -26.90
CA PRO A 15 25.51 -30.33 -27.60
C PRO A 15 26.99 -30.28 -27.20
N ASP A 16 27.51 -29.12 -26.77
CA ASP A 16 28.87 -28.93 -26.28
C ASP A 16 29.13 -29.53 -24.87
N LYS A 17 28.07 -30.00 -24.18
CA LYS A 17 28.14 -30.48 -22.78
C LYS A 17 27.83 -31.97 -22.63
N THR A 18 27.55 -32.67 -23.72
CA THR A 18 27.12 -34.09 -23.69
C THR A 18 28.20 -35.06 -23.25
N GLU A 19 29.48 -34.71 -23.43
CA GLU A 19 30.64 -35.55 -23.07
C GLU A 19 31.34 -35.10 -21.78
N LYS A 20 30.79 -34.10 -21.08
CA LYS A 20 31.45 -33.56 -19.88
C LYS A 20 31.29 -34.49 -18.69
N THR A 21 32.35 -34.59 -17.89
CA THR A 21 32.42 -35.47 -16.73
C THR A 21 31.50 -35.00 -15.59
N ILE A 22 31.15 -35.93 -14.69
CA ILE A 22 30.34 -35.63 -13.50
C ILE A 22 30.95 -34.51 -12.65
N THR A 23 32.29 -34.43 -12.58
CA THR A 23 33.04 -33.39 -11.86
C THR A 23 32.83 -31.99 -12.45
N PHE A 24 32.69 -31.87 -13.77
CA PHE A 24 32.32 -30.61 -14.42
C PHE A 24 30.93 -30.14 -13.99
N PHE A 25 29.95 -31.04 -13.91
CA PHE A 25 28.60 -30.68 -13.47
C PHE A 25 28.51 -30.42 -11.96
N GLN A 26 29.32 -31.10 -11.15
CA GLN A 26 29.49 -30.80 -9.73
C GLN A 26 30.02 -29.38 -9.54
N SER A 27 31.17 -29.05 -10.15
CA SER A 27 31.73 -27.69 -10.09
C SER A 27 30.80 -26.62 -10.68
N LEU A 28 30.07 -26.91 -11.77
CA LEU A 28 29.08 -25.98 -12.32
C LEU A 28 27.91 -25.74 -11.37
N ARG A 29 27.39 -26.80 -10.74
CA ARG A 29 26.36 -26.69 -9.70
C ARG A 29 26.90 -25.89 -8.52
N ASP A 30 28.08 -26.20 -8.01
CA ASP A 30 28.67 -25.52 -6.87
C ASP A 30 28.84 -24.03 -7.18
N ARG A 31 29.26 -23.69 -8.40
CA ARG A 31 29.38 -22.30 -8.88
C ARG A 31 28.03 -21.61 -9.08
N VAL A 32 26.98 -22.33 -9.45
CA VAL A 32 25.60 -21.80 -9.50
C VAL A 32 25.02 -21.62 -8.10
N GLN A 33 25.35 -22.51 -7.17
CA GLN A 33 24.87 -22.51 -5.77
C GLN A 33 25.56 -21.41 -4.94
N THR A 34 26.84 -21.12 -5.22
CA THR A 34 27.64 -20.09 -4.55
C THR A 34 27.52 -18.70 -5.19
N ARG A 35 26.91 -18.60 -6.38
CA ARG A 35 26.70 -17.32 -7.06
C ARG A 35 25.61 -16.52 -6.37
N SER A 36 25.99 -15.36 -5.82
CA SER A 36 25.01 -14.33 -5.45
C SER A 36 24.29 -13.84 -6.72
N THR A 37 22.97 -13.94 -6.72
CA THR A 37 22.10 -13.43 -7.79
C THR A 37 21.24 -12.31 -7.23
N LEU A 38 20.75 -11.41 -8.09
CA LEU A 38 19.80 -10.37 -7.69
C LEU A 38 18.58 -10.98 -6.98
N SER A 39 18.12 -12.15 -7.43
CA SER A 39 17.10 -12.94 -6.75
C SER A 39 17.55 -13.48 -5.38
N SER A 40 18.81 -13.88 -5.17
CA SER A 40 19.30 -14.33 -3.85
C SER A 40 19.60 -13.16 -2.90
N MET A 41 19.97 -12.00 -3.43
CA MET A 41 20.10 -10.75 -2.68
C MET A 41 18.72 -10.24 -2.24
N LEU A 42 17.71 -10.34 -3.12
CA LEU A 42 16.32 -10.02 -2.82
C LEU A 42 15.65 -11.08 -1.92
N CYS A 43 15.98 -12.38 -2.04
CA CYS A 43 15.44 -13.43 -1.18
C CYS A 43 16.10 -13.49 0.21
N ASN A 44 17.37 -13.10 0.34
CA ASN A 44 17.97 -12.92 1.66
C ASN A 44 17.46 -11.64 2.34
N ALA A 45 17.11 -10.61 1.57
CA ALA A 45 16.25 -9.52 2.05
C ALA A 45 14.80 -9.98 2.31
N SER A 46 14.34 -11.06 1.66
CA SER A 46 12.95 -11.52 1.76
C SER A 46 12.58 -12.31 3.00
N LYS A 47 13.54 -12.68 3.85
CA LYS A 47 13.20 -13.04 5.24
C LYS A 47 12.63 -11.84 6.01
N HIS A 48 12.76 -10.63 5.45
CA HIS A 48 12.11 -9.40 5.86
C HIS A 48 11.12 -8.86 4.78
N ILE A 49 10.37 -9.73 4.07
CA ILE A 49 9.10 -9.35 3.37
C ILE A 49 8.01 -9.03 4.41
N THR A 50 8.35 -8.10 5.27
CA THR A 50 7.50 -7.43 6.23
C THR A 50 7.82 -5.95 6.19
N ASP A 51 9.08 -5.56 5.90
CA ASP A 51 9.52 -4.18 6.10
C ASP A 51 9.18 -3.25 4.93
N GLY A 52 9.11 -3.71 3.68
CA GLY A 52 8.67 -2.89 2.54
C GLY A 52 7.16 -2.65 2.51
N LEU A 53 6.37 -3.68 2.82
CA LEU A 53 4.91 -3.57 3.03
C LEU A 53 4.59 -2.76 4.28
N ARG A 54 5.33 -2.98 5.38
CA ARG A 54 5.21 -2.18 6.60
C ARG A 54 5.67 -0.74 6.38
N ALA A 55 6.69 -0.48 5.57
CA ALA A 55 7.11 0.87 5.20
C ALA A 55 6.05 1.54 4.34
N SER A 56 5.52 0.86 3.33
CA SER A 56 4.43 1.37 2.49
C SER A 56 3.17 1.63 3.32
N TYR A 57 2.82 0.72 4.23
CA TYR A 57 1.73 0.87 5.19
C TYR A 57 1.98 2.01 6.17
N ASN A 58 3.18 2.13 6.73
CA ASN A 58 3.54 3.20 7.66
C ASN A 58 3.53 4.58 6.97
N ILE A 59 4.01 4.67 5.73
CA ILE A 59 3.93 5.88 4.90
C ILE A 59 2.46 6.21 4.64
N SER A 60 1.66 5.23 4.23
CA SER A 60 0.21 5.40 4.02
C SER A 60 -0.51 5.85 5.30
N LEU A 61 -0.15 5.27 6.44
CA LEU A 61 -0.69 5.58 7.76
C LEU A 61 -0.26 6.97 8.24
N LEU A 62 0.98 7.39 7.97
CA LEU A 62 1.48 8.73 8.25
C LEU A 62 0.76 9.78 7.40
N ILE A 63 0.55 9.51 6.11
CA ILE A 63 -0.23 10.35 5.21
C ILE A 63 -1.68 10.48 5.73
N ALA A 64 -2.32 9.35 6.06
CA ALA A 64 -3.70 9.33 6.57
C ALA A 64 -3.85 10.03 7.94
N LYS A 65 -2.92 9.84 8.88
CA LYS A 65 -2.98 10.47 10.22
C LYS A 65 -2.65 11.95 10.22
N SER A 66 -1.80 12.41 9.30
CA SER A 66 -1.35 13.80 9.28
C SER A 66 -2.35 14.76 8.62
N GLY A 67 -3.31 14.25 7.84
CA GLY A 67 -4.36 15.05 7.21
C GLY A 67 -3.84 16.17 6.30
N LYS A 68 -2.56 16.13 5.93
CA LYS A 68 -1.87 17.16 5.17
C LYS A 68 -1.00 16.51 4.09
N PRO A 69 -1.08 16.97 2.83
CA PRO A 69 -0.31 16.42 1.70
C PRO A 69 1.21 16.75 1.74
N HIS A 70 1.76 17.15 2.89
CA HIS A 70 3.14 17.65 2.99
C HIS A 70 4.22 16.57 3.07
N THR A 71 3.89 15.29 3.00
CA THR A 71 4.81 14.25 3.43
C THR A 71 5.93 13.94 2.41
N MET A 72 5.65 13.92 1.11
CA MET A 72 6.64 13.51 0.11
C MET A 72 7.74 14.55 -0.14
N ASN A 73 7.36 15.81 -0.32
CA ASN A 73 8.31 16.91 -0.54
C ASN A 73 9.22 17.12 0.68
N GLU A 74 8.68 16.94 1.89
CA GLU A 74 9.45 17.02 3.13
C GLU A 74 10.47 15.89 3.23
N TYR A 75 10.09 14.65 2.89
CA TYR A 75 11.02 13.52 2.84
C TYR A 75 12.16 13.75 1.85
N GLN A 76 11.85 14.18 0.63
CA GLN A 76 12.88 14.49 -0.37
C GLN A 76 13.83 15.60 0.10
N ARG A 77 13.29 16.66 0.74
CA ARG A 77 14.09 17.76 1.30
C ARG A 77 15.02 17.27 2.39
N ASN A 78 14.52 16.46 3.32
CA ASN A 78 15.30 15.96 4.45
C ASN A 78 16.39 15.00 3.99
N ILE A 79 16.09 14.12 3.03
CA ILE A 79 17.09 13.24 2.39
C ILE A 79 18.19 14.07 1.71
N GLY A 80 17.83 15.12 0.99
CA GLY A 80 18.80 16.04 0.38
C GLY A 80 19.70 16.77 1.38
N ARG A 81 19.27 16.88 2.65
CA ARG A 81 20.06 17.44 3.76
C ARG A 81 20.78 16.37 4.61
N ARG A 82 20.68 15.09 4.22
CA ARG A 82 21.14 13.93 5.02
C ARG A 82 20.51 13.87 6.42
N GLU A 83 19.31 14.43 6.57
CA GLU A 83 18.49 14.36 7.78
C GLU A 83 17.63 13.08 7.75
N LEU A 84 18.26 11.92 7.99
CA LEU A 84 17.66 10.59 7.72
C LEU A 84 16.86 9.98 8.88
N TYR A 85 16.51 10.75 9.91
CA TYR A 85 15.83 10.27 11.12
C TYR A 85 14.48 9.59 10.86
N GLN A 86 13.83 9.89 9.73
CA GLN A 86 12.57 9.29 9.30
C GLN A 86 12.76 7.87 8.72
N PHE A 87 13.99 7.51 8.37
CA PHE A 87 14.36 6.23 7.75
C PHE A 87 15.49 5.56 8.53
N PRO A 88 15.20 4.91 9.68
CA PRO A 88 16.24 4.34 10.56
C PRO A 88 17.23 3.39 9.86
N SER A 89 16.76 2.64 8.87
CA SER A 89 17.63 1.77 8.06
C SER A 89 18.60 2.55 7.17
N LEU A 90 18.14 3.67 6.61
CA LEU A 90 18.95 4.54 5.75
C LEU A 90 19.93 5.35 6.60
N LEU A 91 19.51 5.85 7.76
CA LEU A 91 20.37 6.50 8.75
C LEU A 91 21.50 5.57 9.20
N LYS A 92 21.19 4.32 9.55
CA LYS A 92 22.19 3.34 9.96
C LYS A 92 23.19 3.02 8.83
N LEU A 93 22.72 2.97 7.59
CA LEU A 93 23.59 2.74 6.43
C LEU A 93 24.54 3.92 6.19
N GLU A 94 24.02 5.14 6.31
CA GLU A 94 24.80 6.38 6.25
C GLU A 94 25.89 6.43 7.32
N GLU A 95 25.57 6.08 8.58
CA GLU A 95 26.53 6.05 9.68
C GLU A 95 27.63 4.97 9.52
N GLN A 96 27.31 3.84 8.88
CA GLN A 96 28.21 2.69 8.78
C GLN A 96 29.11 2.71 7.55
N ALA A 97 28.56 3.11 6.41
CA ALA A 97 29.24 2.98 5.12
C ALA A 97 29.26 4.29 4.32
N GLY A 98 28.46 5.29 4.72
CA GLY A 98 28.15 6.45 3.90
C GLY A 98 27.31 6.06 2.68
N ILE A 99 26.43 6.97 2.25
CA ILE A 99 25.61 6.78 1.05
C ILE A 99 26.04 7.83 0.02
N SER A 100 26.27 7.39 -1.21
CA SER A 100 26.57 8.30 -2.31
C SER A 100 25.34 9.15 -2.66
N ASP A 101 25.57 10.35 -3.20
CA ASP A 101 24.47 11.21 -3.64
C ASP A 101 23.65 10.56 -4.78
N ASP A 102 24.28 9.73 -5.61
CA ASP A 102 23.62 8.97 -6.68
C ASP A 102 22.67 7.92 -6.11
N ASP A 103 23.09 7.20 -5.06
CA ASP A 103 22.22 6.22 -4.38
C ASP A 103 21.05 6.90 -3.66
N LEU A 104 21.29 8.05 -3.02
CA LEU A 104 20.22 8.86 -2.42
C LEU A 104 19.24 9.39 -3.48
N ARG A 105 19.73 9.73 -4.68
CA ARG A 105 18.88 10.12 -5.81
C ARG A 105 17.96 8.98 -6.23
N VAL A 106 18.50 7.78 -6.40
CA VAL A 106 17.70 6.58 -6.73
C VAL A 106 16.62 6.31 -5.68
N PHE A 107 16.94 6.48 -4.40
CA PHE A 107 15.96 6.34 -3.32
C PHE A 107 14.85 7.40 -3.39
N CYS A 108 15.21 8.68 -3.63
CA CYS A 108 14.23 9.76 -3.84
C CYS A 108 13.32 9.51 -5.04
N ASP A 109 13.87 9.01 -6.16
CA ASP A 109 13.10 8.69 -7.37
C ASP A 109 12.13 7.52 -7.13
N HIS A 110 12.56 6.52 -6.35
CA HIS A 110 11.68 5.43 -5.92
C HIS A 110 10.53 5.94 -5.05
N LEU A 111 10.81 6.81 -4.07
CA LEU A 111 9.78 7.43 -3.24
C LEU A 111 8.78 8.23 -4.09
N ALA A 112 9.24 9.01 -5.05
CA ALA A 112 8.38 9.75 -5.97
C ALA A 112 7.46 8.81 -6.79
N THR A 113 8.03 7.71 -7.28
CA THR A 113 7.28 6.68 -8.02
C THR A 113 6.23 6.01 -7.14
N LEU A 114 6.59 5.67 -5.90
CA LEU A 114 5.67 5.08 -4.92
C LEU A 114 4.53 6.06 -4.61
N HIS A 115 4.84 7.34 -4.35
CA HIS A 115 3.83 8.36 -4.13
C HIS A 115 2.86 8.45 -5.30
N LYS A 116 3.37 8.55 -6.53
CA LYS A 116 2.53 8.58 -7.73
C LYS A 116 1.62 7.36 -7.83
N ASN A 117 2.16 6.16 -7.65
CA ASN A 117 1.37 4.93 -7.71
C ASN A 117 0.29 4.89 -6.62
N MET A 118 0.58 5.38 -5.42
CA MET A 118 -0.39 5.44 -4.33
C MET A 118 -1.48 6.48 -4.61
N THR A 119 -1.12 7.69 -5.06
CA THR A 119 -2.09 8.72 -5.47
C THR A 119 -3.01 8.21 -6.57
N GLN A 120 -2.47 7.53 -7.58
CA GLN A 120 -3.27 6.96 -8.67
C GLN A 120 -4.16 5.81 -8.21
N ARG A 121 -3.64 4.94 -7.34
CA ARG A 121 -4.40 3.78 -6.85
C ARG A 121 -5.59 4.15 -5.96
N PHE A 122 -5.50 5.28 -5.27
CA PHE A 122 -6.50 5.75 -4.31
C PHE A 122 -7.11 7.09 -4.76
N GLU A 123 -7.07 7.40 -6.05
CA GLU A 123 -7.61 8.65 -6.60
C GLU A 123 -9.12 8.77 -6.32
N ASP A 124 -9.83 7.66 -6.41
CA ASP A 124 -11.24 7.51 -6.05
C ASP A 124 -11.51 7.94 -4.60
N LEU A 125 -10.69 7.49 -3.65
CA LEU A 125 -10.83 7.87 -2.24
C LEU A 125 -10.41 9.33 -1.98
N LEU A 126 -9.43 9.84 -2.73
CA LEU A 126 -8.95 11.22 -2.60
C LEU A 126 -9.96 12.23 -3.15
N LEU A 127 -10.69 11.84 -4.19
CA LEU A 127 -11.75 12.64 -4.83
C LEU A 127 -13.14 12.34 -4.26
N LEU A 128 -13.23 11.47 -3.24
CA LEU A 128 -14.50 11.11 -2.64
C LEU A 128 -15.14 12.33 -1.96
N GLU A 129 -16.22 12.83 -2.55
CA GLU A 129 -17.06 13.85 -1.93
C GLU A 129 -17.98 13.17 -0.92
N ILE A 130 -17.81 13.52 0.36
CA ILE A 130 -18.69 13.06 1.43
C ILE A 130 -19.89 14.02 1.44
N PRO A 131 -21.13 13.53 1.23
CA PRO A 131 -22.30 14.38 1.26
C PRO A 131 -22.49 15.07 2.62
N ASP A 132 -22.99 16.30 2.62
CA ASP A 132 -23.22 17.09 3.83
C ASP A 132 -24.09 16.35 4.86
N TRP A 133 -25.03 15.55 4.38
CA TRP A 133 -25.93 14.75 5.22
C TRP A 133 -25.23 13.61 5.96
N VAL A 134 -24.14 13.08 5.41
CA VAL A 134 -23.29 12.09 6.10
C VAL A 134 -22.47 12.78 7.18
N ILE A 135 -21.99 14.00 6.93
CA ILE A 135 -21.23 14.78 7.90
C ILE A 135 -22.14 15.24 9.03
N ASN A 136 -23.36 15.67 8.71
CA ASN A 136 -24.37 16.09 9.68
C ASN A 136 -25.77 15.67 9.21
N PRO A 137 -26.32 14.55 9.71
CA PRO A 137 -27.63 14.08 9.29
C PRO A 137 -28.79 14.94 9.80
N PHE A 138 -28.53 15.93 10.66
CA PHE A 138 -29.55 16.78 11.27
C PHE A 138 -29.68 18.18 10.64
N VAL A 139 -28.99 18.44 9.51
CA VAL A 139 -29.25 19.66 8.72
C VAL A 139 -30.49 19.49 7.85
N ASP A 140 -31.19 20.60 7.58
CA ASP A 140 -32.22 20.63 6.55
C ASP A 140 -31.55 20.52 5.18
N ILE A 141 -31.93 19.49 4.42
CA ILE A 141 -31.47 19.23 3.06
C ILE A 141 -32.69 18.96 2.20
N GLU A 142 -32.69 19.54 1.00
CA GLU A 142 -33.89 19.62 0.15
C GLU A 142 -34.26 18.28 -0.49
N GLU A 143 -33.37 17.29 -0.57
CA GLU A 143 -33.69 15.96 -1.12
C GLU A 143 -32.63 14.91 -0.72
N VAL A 144 -33.06 13.78 -0.13
CA VAL A 144 -32.21 12.60 0.12
C VAL A 144 -32.79 11.39 -0.64
N GLY A 145 -33.00 11.56 -1.95
CA GLY A 145 -33.33 10.48 -2.90
C GLY A 145 -34.11 9.28 -2.34
N VAL A 146 -33.59 8.06 -2.56
CA VAL A 146 -34.25 6.78 -2.19
C VAL A 146 -34.34 6.55 -0.67
N LEU A 147 -33.72 7.40 0.15
CA LEU A 147 -33.53 7.19 1.59
C LEU A 147 -34.36 8.11 2.48
N GLU A 148 -35.27 8.90 1.90
CA GLU A 148 -36.10 9.88 2.62
C GLU A 148 -36.76 9.31 3.88
N LYS A 149 -37.28 8.07 3.85
CA LYS A 149 -38.02 7.52 4.99
C LYS A 149 -37.15 7.27 6.22
N GLU A 150 -36.02 6.59 6.07
CA GLU A 150 -35.11 6.34 7.19
C GLU A 150 -34.38 7.63 7.59
N PHE A 151 -34.06 8.48 6.63
CA PHE A 151 -33.43 9.77 6.90
C PHE A 151 -34.33 10.71 7.72
N ILE A 152 -35.62 10.83 7.36
CA ILE A 152 -36.62 11.56 8.15
C ILE A 152 -36.76 10.93 9.55
N GLY A 153 -36.70 9.60 9.65
CA GLY A 153 -36.69 8.90 10.93
C GLY A 153 -35.52 9.35 11.81
N LEU A 154 -34.31 9.31 11.24
CA LEU A 154 -33.08 9.72 11.92
C LEU A 154 -33.11 11.20 12.35
N GLN A 155 -33.55 12.10 11.48
CA GLN A 155 -33.62 13.55 11.78
C GLN A 155 -34.53 13.88 12.97
N ASN A 156 -35.58 13.08 13.15
CA ASN A 156 -36.56 13.21 14.22
C ASN A 156 -36.25 12.34 15.43
N ASP A 157 -35.13 11.61 15.43
CA ASP A 157 -34.74 10.73 16.52
C ASP A 157 -34.25 11.53 17.73
N VAL A 158 -35.10 11.58 18.76
CA VAL A 158 -34.82 12.32 20.00
C VAL A 158 -33.74 11.69 20.87
N GLU A 159 -33.44 10.41 20.68
CA GLU A 159 -32.42 9.69 21.45
C GLU A 159 -31.03 9.78 20.82
N LEU A 160 -30.96 9.76 19.48
CA LEU A 160 -29.72 9.83 18.72
C LEU A 160 -29.24 11.27 18.49
N LYS A 161 -30.14 12.24 18.34
CA LYS A 161 -29.77 13.66 18.12
C LYS A 161 -28.86 14.24 19.20
N PRO A 162 -29.04 13.95 20.50
CA PRO A 162 -28.09 14.37 21.54
C PRO A 162 -26.71 13.69 21.43
N LYS A 163 -26.62 12.47 20.86
CA LYS A 163 -25.39 11.67 20.78
C LYS A 163 -24.46 12.10 19.63
N PHE A 164 -24.97 12.80 18.62
CA PHE A 164 -24.19 13.29 17.48
C PHE A 164 -23.06 14.27 17.84
N LYS A 165 -23.10 14.88 19.03
CA LYS A 165 -22.18 15.96 19.47
C LYS A 165 -20.71 15.57 19.57
N ILE A 166 -20.38 14.28 19.55
CA ILE A 166 -19.04 13.80 19.87
C ILE A 166 -18.17 13.74 18.61
N ASN A 167 -18.70 13.22 17.50
CA ASN A 167 -18.04 13.08 16.19
C ASN A 167 -18.99 12.32 15.23
N TYR A 168 -19.05 12.68 13.93
CA TYR A 168 -19.96 12.02 12.97
C TYR A 168 -19.55 10.58 12.64
N GLN A 169 -18.25 10.27 12.55
CA GLN A 169 -17.76 8.90 12.37
C GLN A 169 -18.14 8.00 13.55
N GLU A 170 -17.94 8.45 14.79
CA GLU A 170 -18.34 7.69 15.98
C GLU A 170 -19.86 7.55 16.08
N PHE A 171 -20.61 8.55 15.61
CA PHE A 171 -22.05 8.48 15.51
C PHE A 171 -22.50 7.32 14.60
N TRP A 172 -22.01 7.29 13.37
CA TRP A 172 -22.38 6.27 12.40
C TRP A 172 -21.94 4.85 12.81
N LEU A 173 -20.80 4.72 13.50
CA LEU A 173 -20.31 3.42 14.00
C LEU A 173 -21.12 2.83 15.17
N GLN A 174 -22.11 3.55 15.71
CA GLN A 174 -22.99 3.03 16.75
C GLN A 174 -23.86 1.89 16.23
N LYS A 175 -23.94 0.80 17.00
CA LYS A 175 -24.74 -0.35 16.63
C LYS A 175 -26.22 0.02 16.50
N GLU A 176 -26.69 0.93 17.36
CA GLU A 176 -28.05 1.44 17.35
C GLU A 176 -28.39 2.13 16.01
N VAL A 177 -27.43 2.86 15.41
CA VAL A 177 -27.64 3.51 14.11
C VAL A 177 -27.74 2.46 13.00
N SER A 178 -26.83 1.48 12.98
CA SER A 178 -26.85 0.37 12.01
C SER A 178 -28.10 -0.50 12.12
N ASP A 179 -28.63 -0.73 13.33
CA ASP A 179 -29.77 -1.62 13.55
C ASP A 179 -31.11 -0.93 13.23
N HIS A 180 -31.25 0.37 13.52
CA HIS A 180 -32.51 1.10 13.30
C HIS A 180 -32.62 1.75 11.92
N TYR A 181 -31.49 2.07 11.29
CA TYR A 181 -31.43 2.72 9.97
C TYR A 181 -30.53 1.94 9.01
N PRO A 182 -30.86 0.67 8.72
CA PRO A 182 -30.02 -0.22 7.94
C PRO A 182 -29.86 0.23 6.47
N ALA A 183 -30.84 0.93 5.89
CA ALA A 183 -30.72 1.44 4.53
C ALA A 183 -29.75 2.64 4.44
N LEU A 184 -29.67 3.46 5.49
CA LEU A 184 -28.64 4.51 5.61
C LEU A 184 -27.23 3.92 5.85
N TRP A 185 -27.15 2.75 6.48
CA TRP A 185 -25.88 2.11 6.85
C TRP A 185 -25.29 1.19 5.77
N MET A 186 -26.14 0.47 5.04
CA MET A 186 -25.71 -0.55 4.07
C MET A 186 -25.58 -0.05 2.64
N GLN A 187 -25.63 1.26 2.39
CA GLN A 187 -25.53 1.75 1.02
C GLN A 187 -24.19 1.31 0.39
N GLU A 188 -24.28 0.36 -0.54
CA GLU A 188 -23.24 0.18 -1.54
C GLU A 188 -23.22 1.49 -2.31
N TRP A 189 -22.09 2.18 -2.28
CA TRP A 189 -21.85 3.29 -3.20
C TRP A 189 -21.91 2.69 -4.61
N GLU A 190 -23.10 2.67 -5.22
CA GLU A 190 -23.24 2.55 -6.65
C GLU A 190 -22.50 3.78 -7.19
N THR A 191 -21.20 3.60 -7.42
CA THR A 191 -20.38 4.52 -8.19
C THR A 191 -21.18 4.79 -9.44
N SER A 192 -21.69 6.01 -9.54
CA SER A 192 -22.50 6.46 -10.65
C SER A 192 -21.88 5.94 -11.93
N GLU A 193 -22.70 5.29 -12.75
CA GLU A 193 -22.37 4.96 -14.13
C GLU A 193 -21.79 6.23 -14.80
N LEU A 194 -20.47 6.29 -14.88
CA LEU A 194 -19.76 7.16 -15.81
C LEU A 194 -19.25 6.25 -16.94
N VAL A 195 -20.13 6.02 -17.91
CA VAL A 195 -19.77 5.72 -19.31
C VAL A 195 -19.98 7.00 -20.12
#